data_AF-A0AAW8NNC2-F1
#
_entry.id   AF-A0AAW8NNC2-F1
#
_cell.length_a   1.000
_cell.length_b   1.000
_cell.length_c   1.000
_cell.angle_alpha   90.00
_cell.angle_beta   90.00
_cell.angle_gamma   90.00
#
_symmetry.space_group_name_H-M   'P 1'
#
loop_
_entity.id
_entity.type
_entity.pdbx_description
1 polymer ?
#
loop_
_entity_poly.entity_id
_entity_poly.type
_entity_poly.pdbx_seq_one_letter_code
_entity_poly.pdbx_strand_id
1 'polypeptide(L)'
;MKLFFGLATAIAQAHFNLVVPLSIEQTKPIEMGDIYNIANIHCELTAQGSQGEGCASSNTSLGKLMLKGNETEQVLITVTPVTNNSVFFTPIFDNGKQSLSVSLSSTATEISIGGAITVTESANLGPQSISYLIEVNYQ
;
A
#
# COMPACT_ATOMS: atom_id res chain seq x y z
N MET A 1 76.40 3.63 0.82
CA MET A 1 75.01 3.98 1.17
C MET A 1 74.11 2.86 0.64
N LYS A 2 73.65 1.94 1.50
CA LYS A 2 72.80 0.80 1.10
C LYS A 2 71.35 1.26 1.11
N LEU A 3 70.72 1.39 -0.07
CA LEU A 3 69.28 1.58 -0.16
C LEU A 3 68.57 0.26 0.16
N PHE A 4 67.87 0.21 1.28
CA PHE A 4 66.87 -0.82 1.55
C PHE A 4 65.56 -0.43 0.86
N PHE A 5 65.20 -1.12 -0.23
CA PHE A 5 63.84 -1.09 -0.76
C PHE A 5 62.97 -2.05 0.06
N GLY A 6 62.27 -1.51 1.06
CA GLY A 6 61.21 -2.25 1.76
C GLY A 6 59.89 -2.00 1.07
N LEU A 7 59.24 -3.04 0.55
CA LEU A 7 57.83 -2.97 0.16
C LEU A 7 56.98 -3.08 1.42
N ALA A 8 56.21 -2.04 1.73
CA ALA A 8 55.26 -2.02 2.83
C ALA A 8 53.87 -2.40 2.30
N THR A 9 53.25 -3.38 2.94
CA THR A 9 51.87 -3.79 2.66
C THR A 9 51.06 -3.73 3.95
N ALA A 10 49.84 -3.21 3.89
CA ALA A 10 48.90 -3.20 5.00
C ALA A 10 47.61 -3.90 4.58
N ILE A 11 46.99 -4.64 5.50
CA ILE A 11 45.66 -5.23 5.33
C ILE A 11 44.69 -4.37 6.13
N ALA A 12 43.74 -3.73 5.45
CA ALA A 12 42.64 -3.02 6.08
C ALA A 12 41.40 -3.91 6.12
N GLN A 13 40.54 -3.71 7.12
CA GLN A 13 39.29 -4.44 7.29
C GLN A 13 38.09 -3.49 7.14
N ALA A 14 37.01 -4.01 6.56
CA ALA A 14 35.72 -3.33 6.48
C ALA A 14 34.67 -4.18 7.20
N HIS A 15 33.79 -3.52 7.94
CA HIS A 15 32.65 -4.14 8.61
C HIS A 15 31.36 -3.58 8.01
N PHE A 16 30.42 -4.48 7.70
CA PHE A 16 29.09 -4.13 7.22
C PHE A 16 28.07 -5.10 7.80
N ASN A 17 26.82 -4.65 7.88
CA ASN A 17 25.66 -5.49 8.21
C ASN A 17 24.78 -5.60 6.98
N LEU A 18 24.43 -6.83 6.61
CA LEU A 18 23.42 -7.08 5.60
C LEU A 18 22.05 -7.12 6.29
N VAL A 19 21.09 -6.39 5.75
CA VAL A 19 19.70 -6.39 6.20
C VAL A 19 18.81 -6.95 5.10
N VAL A 20 17.75 -7.66 5.47
CA VAL A 20 16.74 -8.10 4.50
C VAL A 20 15.96 -6.88 4.05
N PRO A 21 15.90 -6.58 2.73
CA PRO A 21 15.15 -5.44 2.25
C PRO A 21 13.65 -5.66 2.48
N LEU A 22 12.96 -4.63 2.96
CA LEU A 22 11.52 -4.54 2.90
C LEU A 22 11.08 -4.45 1.43
N SER A 23 10.15 -5.32 1.04
CA SER A 23 9.49 -5.28 -0.25
C SER A 23 7.99 -5.09 -0.05
N ILE A 24 7.42 -4.14 -0.78
CA ILE A 24 5.98 -3.96 -0.92
C ILE A 24 5.61 -3.85 -2.38
N GLU A 25 4.58 -4.58 -2.78
CA GLU A 25 4.05 -4.57 -4.15
C GLU A 25 2.52 -4.64 -4.11
N GLN A 26 1.84 -3.87 -4.96
CA GLN A 26 0.43 -4.09 -5.23
C GLN A 26 0.28 -5.15 -6.32
N THR A 27 -0.11 -6.36 -5.93
CA THR A 27 -0.32 -7.49 -6.85
C THR A 27 -1.69 -7.46 -7.52
N LYS A 28 -2.64 -6.72 -6.93
CA LYS A 28 -3.97 -6.53 -7.49
C LYS A 28 -4.53 -5.14 -7.13
N PRO A 29 -5.08 -4.38 -8.10
CA PRO A 29 -5.77 -3.12 -7.81
C PRO A 29 -7.12 -3.36 -7.13
N ILE A 30 -7.65 -2.31 -6.50
CA ILE A 30 -9.02 -2.30 -5.98
C ILE A 30 -9.97 -2.09 -7.15
N GLU A 31 -10.96 -2.97 -7.29
CA GLU A 31 -12.06 -2.84 -8.25
C GLU A 31 -13.33 -2.49 -7.50
N MET A 32 -13.70 -1.20 -7.49
CA MET A 32 -14.88 -0.69 -6.77
C MET A 32 -16.20 -1.02 -7.47
N GLY A 33 -16.15 -1.48 -8.72
CA GLY A 33 -17.34 -1.70 -9.57
C GLY A 33 -18.01 -0.39 -9.99
N ASP A 34 -19.30 -0.48 -10.26
CA ASP A 34 -20.13 0.66 -10.66
C ASP A 34 -20.59 1.47 -9.44
N ILE A 35 -20.45 2.79 -9.53
CA ILE A 35 -20.86 3.74 -8.49
C ILE A 35 -21.85 4.73 -9.09
N TYR A 36 -22.96 4.98 -8.39
CA TYR A 36 -23.94 5.95 -8.83
C TYR A 36 -23.37 7.36 -8.83
N ASN A 37 -23.53 8.08 -9.94
CA ASN A 37 -23.04 9.44 -10.10
C ASN A 37 -24.03 10.47 -9.51
N ILE A 38 -24.24 10.40 -8.20
CA ILE A 38 -25.14 11.28 -7.44
C ILE A 38 -24.31 12.02 -6.40
N ALA A 39 -24.42 13.34 -6.35
CA ALA A 39 -23.68 14.14 -5.38
C ALA A 39 -24.00 13.72 -3.93
N ASN A 40 -22.95 13.68 -3.11
CA ASN A 40 -22.96 13.26 -1.70
C ASN A 40 -23.38 11.81 -1.45
N ILE A 41 -23.23 10.93 -2.44
CA ILE A 41 -23.48 9.50 -2.27
C ILE A 41 -22.20 8.76 -1.88
N HIS A 42 -22.37 7.69 -1.10
CA HIS A 42 -21.27 6.93 -0.52
C HIS A 42 -21.34 5.45 -0.91
N CYS A 43 -20.20 4.89 -1.30
CA CYS A 43 -20.01 3.47 -1.52
C CYS A 43 -18.73 2.99 -0.84
N GLU A 44 -18.82 1.97 -0.01
CA GLU A 44 -17.70 1.36 0.68
C GLU A 44 -17.57 -0.11 0.27
N LEU A 45 -16.33 -0.55 0.02
CA LEU A 45 -15.98 -1.92 -0.29
C LEU A 45 -15.02 -2.44 0.78
N THR A 46 -15.43 -3.50 1.48
CA THR A 46 -14.63 -4.21 2.48
C THR A 46 -14.62 -5.72 2.20
N ALA A 47 -13.97 -6.51 3.07
CA ALA A 47 -14.03 -7.97 3.02
C ALA A 47 -15.45 -8.54 3.20
N GLN A 48 -16.39 -7.75 3.71
CA GLN A 48 -17.80 -8.14 3.84
C GLN A 48 -18.62 -7.86 2.57
N GLY A 49 -18.03 -7.19 1.59
CA GLY A 49 -18.68 -6.80 0.34
C GLY A 49 -18.87 -5.29 0.21
N SER A 50 -19.63 -4.90 -0.81
CA SER A 50 -19.97 -3.50 -1.06
C SER A 50 -21.18 -3.06 -0.23
N GLN A 51 -21.12 -1.89 0.39
CA GLN A 51 -22.18 -1.31 1.21
C GLN A 51 -22.32 0.20 1.00
N GLY A 52 -23.54 0.72 1.17
CA GLY A 52 -23.87 2.13 0.97
C GLY A 52 -24.75 2.37 -0.26
N GLU A 53 -25.50 3.47 -0.23
CA GLU A 53 -26.48 3.82 -1.26
C GLU A 53 -25.85 4.13 -2.62
N GLY A 54 -24.55 4.43 -2.64
CA GLY A 54 -23.79 4.74 -3.85
C GLY A 54 -23.32 3.54 -4.63
N CYS A 55 -23.34 2.35 -4.02
CA CYS A 55 -22.88 1.14 -4.69
C CYS A 55 -23.96 0.62 -5.65
N ALA A 56 -23.64 0.49 -6.93
CA ALA A 56 -24.48 -0.23 -7.86
C ALA A 56 -24.15 -1.74 -7.84
N SER A 57 -25.15 -2.58 -8.12
CA SER A 57 -24.95 -4.03 -8.20
C SER A 57 -24.04 -4.37 -9.39
N SER A 58 -22.79 -4.72 -9.10
CA SER A 58 -21.73 -4.93 -10.07
C SER A 58 -20.64 -5.83 -9.48
N ASN A 59 -19.70 -6.28 -10.34
CA ASN A 59 -18.56 -7.04 -9.86
C ASN A 59 -17.57 -6.11 -9.15
N THR A 60 -17.19 -6.47 -7.93
CA THR A 60 -16.18 -5.76 -7.13
C THR A 60 -15.09 -6.71 -6.69
N SER A 61 -13.93 -6.17 -6.38
CA SER A 61 -12.86 -6.96 -5.77
C SER A 61 -11.88 -6.13 -4.98
N LEU A 62 -11.45 -6.65 -3.83
CA LEU A 62 -10.40 -6.04 -3.03
C LEU A 62 -9.07 -6.02 -3.78
N GLY A 63 -8.31 -4.95 -3.54
CA GLY A 63 -6.91 -4.89 -3.88
C GLY A 63 -6.07 -5.77 -2.97
N LYS A 64 -4.89 -6.16 -3.46
CA LYS A 64 -3.95 -7.02 -2.75
C LYS A 64 -2.56 -6.39 -2.74
N LEU A 65 -1.99 -6.32 -1.54
CA LEU A 65 -0.62 -5.90 -1.31
C LEU A 65 0.17 -7.10 -0.84
N MET A 66 1.38 -7.26 -1.35
CA MET A 66 2.31 -8.31 -0.95
C MET A 66 3.47 -7.67 -0.20
N LEU A 67 3.68 -8.12 1.03
CA LEU A 67 4.69 -7.60 1.94
C LEU A 67 5.69 -8.70 2.29
N LYS A 68 6.99 -8.40 2.21
CA LYS A 68 8.07 -9.31 2.62
C LYS A 68 9.17 -8.52 3.32
N GLY A 69 9.78 -9.11 4.34
CA GLY A 69 10.89 -8.47 5.05
C GLY A 69 11.57 -9.40 6.05
N ASN A 70 12.27 -8.81 7.02
CA ASN A 70 12.94 -9.54 8.09
C ASN A 70 11.94 -10.01 9.17
N GLU A 71 11.97 -11.28 9.55
CA GLU A 71 11.00 -11.92 10.48
C GLU A 71 10.97 -11.34 11.90
N THR A 72 12.00 -10.59 12.28
CA THR A 72 12.13 -9.98 13.61
C THR A 72 11.56 -8.57 13.71
N GLU A 73 11.10 -8.00 12.59
CA GLU A 73 10.72 -6.60 12.49
C GLU A 73 9.20 -6.43 12.33
N GLN A 74 8.70 -5.28 12.78
CA GLN A 74 7.32 -4.86 12.56
C GLN A 74 7.30 -3.62 11.67
N VAL A 75 6.28 -3.51 10.83
CA VAL A 75 6.03 -2.30 10.05
C VAL A 75 4.63 -1.75 10.32
N LEU A 76 4.53 -0.43 10.24
CA LEU A 76 3.27 0.28 10.10
C LEU A 76 3.06 0.61 8.63
N ILE A 77 1.96 0.11 8.07
CA ILE A 77 1.51 0.47 6.74
C ILE A 77 0.42 1.52 6.88
N THR A 78 0.55 2.61 6.15
CA THR A 78 -0.41 3.71 6.10
C THR A 78 -0.86 3.94 4.67
N VAL A 79 -2.14 4.21 4.48
CA VAL A 79 -2.71 4.60 3.18
C VAL A 79 -3.36 5.96 3.28
N THR A 80 -3.17 6.79 2.26
CA THR A 80 -3.61 8.19 2.32
C THR A 80 -4.90 8.39 1.53
N PRO A 81 -5.94 9.00 2.12
CA PRO A 81 -7.11 9.44 1.37
C PRO A 81 -6.72 10.44 0.27
N VAL A 82 -7.43 10.38 -0.85
CA VAL A 82 -7.16 11.21 -2.02
C VAL A 82 -8.47 11.77 -2.57
N THR A 83 -8.43 13.04 -2.94
CA THR A 83 -9.55 13.75 -3.56
C THR A 83 -9.17 14.11 -4.99
N ASN A 84 -10.07 13.87 -5.93
CA ASN A 84 -10.05 14.56 -7.21
C ASN A 84 -11.29 15.48 -7.29
N ASN A 85 -11.57 16.06 -8.46
CA ASN A 85 -12.68 17.02 -8.57
C ASN A 85 -14.04 16.45 -8.15
N SER A 86 -14.30 15.17 -8.44
CA SER A 86 -15.64 14.59 -8.34
C SER A 86 -15.79 13.48 -7.31
N VAL A 87 -14.68 12.95 -6.79
CA VAL A 87 -14.70 11.91 -5.76
C VAL A 87 -13.67 12.15 -4.66
N PHE A 88 -14.06 11.81 -3.43
CA PHE A 88 -13.17 11.58 -2.31
C PHE A 88 -13.02 10.07 -2.11
N PHE A 89 -11.80 9.55 -2.27
CA PHE A 89 -11.47 8.15 -2.06
C PHE A 89 -10.68 7.98 -0.77
N THR A 90 -11.15 7.08 0.09
CA THR A 90 -10.49 6.66 1.32
C THR A 90 -10.12 5.19 1.21
N PRO A 91 -8.85 4.82 1.01
CA PRO A 91 -8.42 3.43 1.07
C PRO A 91 -8.51 2.90 2.51
N ILE A 92 -8.98 1.66 2.68
CA ILE A 92 -9.32 1.08 4.00
C ILE A 92 -8.81 -0.36 4.07
N PHE A 93 -8.12 -0.72 5.17
CA PHE A 93 -7.75 -2.11 5.47
C PHE A 93 -8.89 -2.89 6.10
N ASP A 94 -8.76 -4.22 6.21
CA ASP A 94 -9.77 -5.10 6.80
C ASP A 94 -10.14 -4.75 8.27
N ASN A 95 -9.33 -3.94 8.95
CA ASN A 95 -9.61 -3.42 10.29
C ASN A 95 -10.47 -2.13 10.30
N GLY A 96 -10.94 -1.67 9.14
CA GLY A 96 -11.73 -0.45 8.98
C GLY A 96 -10.93 0.84 9.11
N LYS A 97 -9.59 0.79 9.06
CA LYS A 97 -8.69 1.95 9.25
C LYS A 97 -7.78 2.16 8.04
N GLN A 98 -7.19 3.34 7.95
CA GLN A 98 -6.14 3.65 6.97
C GLN A 98 -4.74 3.25 7.43
N SER A 99 -4.60 2.53 8.55
CA SER A 99 -3.32 2.08 9.08
C SER A 99 -3.40 0.65 9.60
N LEU A 100 -2.36 -0.13 9.34
CA LEU A 100 -2.24 -1.52 9.76
C LEU A 100 -0.81 -1.84 10.20
N SER A 101 -0.66 -2.33 11.42
CA SER A 101 0.61 -2.89 11.89
C SER A 101 0.73 -4.35 11.45
N VAL A 102 1.87 -4.71 10.86
CA VAL A 102 2.11 -6.05 10.31
C VAL A 102 3.49 -6.54 10.77
N SER A 103 3.53 -7.75 11.33
CA SER A 103 4.79 -8.46 11.57
C SER A 103 5.34 -8.94 10.23
N LEU A 104 6.61 -8.62 9.96
CA LEU A 104 7.25 -9.06 8.74
C LEU A 104 7.55 -10.57 8.80
N SER A 105 7.57 -11.20 7.64
CA SER A 105 7.97 -12.60 7.46
C SER A 105 8.89 -12.72 6.25
N SER A 106 9.75 -13.75 6.26
CA SER A 106 10.55 -14.13 5.09
C SER A 106 9.66 -14.69 3.98
N THR A 107 8.48 -15.20 4.35
CA THR A 107 7.40 -15.55 3.43
C THR A 107 6.55 -14.33 3.14
N ALA A 108 6.17 -14.15 1.89
CA ALA A 108 5.33 -13.02 1.50
C ALA A 108 3.96 -13.09 2.19
N THR A 109 3.57 -11.99 2.84
CA THR A 109 2.27 -11.83 3.48
C THR A 109 1.35 -11.05 2.55
N GLU A 110 0.18 -11.60 2.23
CA GLU A 110 -0.84 -10.88 1.47
C GLU A 110 -1.74 -10.08 2.40
N ILE A 111 -1.97 -8.82 2.05
CA ILE A 111 -2.81 -7.87 2.77
C ILE A 111 -3.91 -7.41 1.83
N SER A 112 -5.17 -7.55 2.25
CA SER A 112 -6.30 -7.02 1.50
C SER A 112 -6.49 -5.54 1.79
N ILE A 113 -6.88 -4.79 0.76
CA ILE A 113 -7.24 -3.39 0.87
C ILE A 113 -8.53 -3.14 0.08
N GLY A 114 -9.49 -2.51 0.73
CA GLY A 114 -10.70 -1.99 0.14
C GLY A 114 -10.67 -0.46 0.13
N GLY A 115 -11.84 0.15 0.13
CA GLY A 115 -11.94 1.59 0.24
C GLY A 115 -13.36 2.11 0.17
N ALA A 116 -13.48 3.40 0.43
CA ALA A 116 -14.72 4.15 0.37
C ALA A 116 -14.61 5.28 -0.65
N ILE A 117 -15.65 5.45 -1.45
CA ILE A 117 -15.83 6.57 -2.37
C ILE A 117 -17.02 7.39 -1.90
N THR A 118 -16.81 8.69 -1.78
CA THR A 118 -17.88 9.69 -1.71
C THR A 118 -17.85 10.51 -3.00
N VAL A 119 -18.95 10.53 -3.74
CA VAL A 119 -19.09 11.40 -4.92
C VAL A 119 -19.37 12.82 -4.43
N THR A 120 -18.42 13.74 -4.60
CA THR A 120 -18.54 15.11 -4.09
C THR A 120 -19.42 15.99 -4.99
N GLU A 121 -19.36 15.74 -6.29
CA GLU A 121 -20.15 16.40 -7.32
C GLU A 121 -20.32 15.44 -8.51
N SER A 122 -21.33 15.68 -9.34
CA SER A 122 -21.55 14.82 -10.52
C SER A 122 -20.33 14.83 -11.44
N ALA A 123 -19.73 13.66 -11.65
CA ALA A 123 -18.56 13.43 -12.48
C ALA A 123 -18.94 13.19 -13.95
N ASN A 124 -17.93 13.12 -14.83
CA ASN A 124 -18.11 12.52 -16.15
C ASN A 124 -18.39 11.02 -16.01
N LEU A 125 -19.37 10.53 -16.76
CA LEU A 125 -19.68 9.09 -16.81
C LEU A 125 -18.58 8.31 -17.53
N GLY A 126 -18.45 7.04 -17.16
CA GLY A 126 -17.49 6.10 -17.73
C GLY A 126 -16.41 5.68 -16.73
N PRO A 127 -15.42 4.87 -17.17
CA PRO A 127 -14.37 4.36 -16.30
C PRO A 127 -13.54 5.49 -15.70
N GLN A 128 -13.30 5.41 -14.39
CA GLN A 128 -12.46 6.35 -13.65
C GLN A 128 -11.36 5.58 -12.93
N SER A 129 -10.20 6.22 -12.76
CA SER A 129 -9.07 5.68 -11.99
C SER A 129 -8.57 6.72 -11.01
N ILE A 130 -8.23 6.31 -9.80
CA ILE A 130 -7.63 7.17 -8.78
C ILE A 130 -6.41 6.48 -8.18
N SER A 131 -5.29 7.20 -8.12
CA SER A 131 -4.06 6.73 -7.50
C SER A 131 -3.98 7.25 -6.07
N TYR A 132 -3.58 6.38 -5.15
CA TYR A 132 -3.40 6.70 -3.74
C TYR A 132 -2.03 6.24 -3.26
N LEU A 133 -1.55 6.85 -2.18
CA LEU A 133 -0.23 6.55 -1.62
C LEU A 133 -0.33 5.43 -0.59
N ILE A 134 0.65 4.52 -0.62
CA ILE A 134 0.90 3.51 0.40
C ILE A 134 2.29 3.79 0.97
N GLU A 135 2.37 4.04 2.27
CA GLU A 135 3.61 4.27 3.00
C GLU A 135 3.86 3.09 3.94
N VAL A 136 5.12 2.65 4.03
CA VAL A 136 5.52 1.57 4.94
C VAL A 136 6.70 2.04 5.75
N ASN A 137 6.56 1.99 7.07
CA ASN A 137 7.60 2.43 8.01
C ASN A 137 7.91 1.30 8.99
N TYR A 138 9.18 1.02 9.22
CA TYR A 138 9.61 0.15 10.33
C TYR A 138 9.21 0.79 11.67
N GLN A 139 8.81 -0.05 12.63
CA GLN A 139 8.45 0.36 13.99
C GLN A 139 9.57 0.10 14.98
#